data_AF-A0A497AUH2-F1
#
_entry.id   AF-A0A497AUH2-F1
#
_cell.length_a   1.000
_cell.length_b   1.000
_cell.length_c   1.000
_cell.angle_alpha   90.00
_cell.angle_beta   90.00
_cell.angle_gamma   90.00
#
_symmetry.space_group_name_H-M   'P 1'
#
loop_
_entity.id
_entity.type
_entity.pdbx_description
1 polymer ?
#
loop_
_entity_poly.entity_id
_entity_poly.type
_entity_poly.pdbx_seq_one_letter_code
_entity_poly.pdbx_strand_id
1 'polypeptide(L)'
;GKEGRVEVRVKGEELEVEIDGRGLVYEAVEALWGKDYEKAISKLEELEDRKVWPMLGLLYERVGEYDKALGVLGRLVDGGSGVVRRWGLEEVAGVYLAEGEYSKAEEVYDRLNRESPKILMALGDTHNKMGDYLKAIETYRKIVESHPESYLAPQAQYKIALCYRRLAELDRAIEEAQRALDDYPELNVDTRAMIECFIGELYISKQEFLKGKEKLQKVIHSYPRTRWAQRAKADIENLKAIHLEPKVVEWRQNIESLIHEIMTCGRPVIRDGIENVLLRPHLIFGCKMDDPHMAFRMPSSMKLDPQDNIYIVDTGNRRIVKFDNAGKFLQEIGSDKLSKPMDVAFDPEGNIYVLDAGRLGFQIVIFDSNGRYLNKFDLEPGPLEGGPGYPEMAIDDRGFVYVNQPSQGSLFSVYSKEGKKIASFGNIVDYDNPAQHRVLNSVVFCFDSRGFLNALCVSRPIFRRYDRNFRLVFEKEVKAEEIEWLTERRGRIEGVRGSRGFRSVIYFQDIAPTNDGGVVVKLIPWRIFYWFDKDGNLKRRLIIDRDFDPKECYIKEIATDKEGKLYGFTAFSHRIYRYDFQTGR
;
A
#
# COMPACT_ATOMS: atom_id res chain seq x y z
N GLY A 1 12.64 1.15 65.86
CA GLY A 1 13.88 1.80 66.32
C GLY A 1 15.08 0.92 66.02
N LYS A 2 16.31 1.40 66.26
CA LYS A 2 17.60 0.73 65.96
C LYS A 2 17.82 -0.67 66.57
N GLU A 3 16.84 -1.19 67.31
CA GLU A 3 16.84 -2.53 67.90
C GLU A 3 15.87 -3.50 67.19
N GLY A 4 15.30 -3.14 66.04
CA GLY A 4 14.40 -4.05 65.32
C GLY A 4 13.01 -4.20 65.94
N ARG A 5 12.54 -3.21 66.72
CA ARG A 5 11.15 -3.19 67.19
C ARG A 5 10.51 -1.85 66.92
N VAL A 6 9.24 -1.89 66.53
CA VAL A 6 8.39 -0.70 66.39
C VAL A 6 7.09 -0.96 67.13
N GLU A 7 6.79 -0.08 68.08
CA GLU A 7 5.48 -0.01 68.71
C GLU A 7 4.50 0.67 67.75
N VAL A 8 3.43 -0.03 67.41
CA VAL A 8 2.37 0.50 66.57
C VAL A 8 1.09 0.53 67.39
N ARG A 9 0.50 1.72 67.53
CA ARG A 9 -0.73 1.89 68.29
C ARG A 9 -1.93 1.81 67.35
N VAL A 10 -2.77 0.77 67.50
CA VAL A 10 -3.97 0.56 66.69
C VAL A 10 -5.19 0.56 67.60
N LYS A 11 -6.12 1.49 67.37
CA LYS A 11 -7.35 1.67 68.19
C LYS A 11 -7.13 1.80 69.70
N GLY A 12 -5.98 2.35 70.11
CA GLY A 12 -5.69 2.64 71.51
C GLY A 12 -4.99 1.50 72.26
N GLU A 13 -4.76 0.35 71.63
CA GLU A 13 -3.88 -0.69 72.18
C GLU A 13 -2.50 -0.63 71.53
N GLU A 14 -1.46 -0.79 72.35
CA GLU A 14 -0.07 -0.86 71.93
C GLU A 14 0.28 -2.30 71.55
N LEU A 15 0.62 -2.50 70.28
CA LEU A 15 1.15 -3.76 69.77
C LEU A 15 2.64 -3.57 69.47
N GLU A 16 3.46 -4.39 70.12
CA GLU A 16 4.89 -4.46 69.86
C GLU A 16 5.12 -5.38 68.65
N VAL A 17 5.64 -4.84 67.54
CA VAL A 17 5.92 -5.60 66.32
C VAL A 17 7.43 -5.64 66.08
N GLU A 18 7.96 -6.86 65.98
CA GLU A 18 9.38 -7.12 65.71
C GLU A 18 9.65 -7.01 64.20
N ILE A 19 10.56 -6.12 63.82
CA ILE A 19 11.05 -5.88 62.46
C ILE A 19 12.50 -6.35 62.43
N ASP A 20 12.91 -7.08 61.39
CA ASP A 20 14.28 -7.58 61.21
C ASP A 20 15.35 -6.65 61.83
N GLY A 21 16.15 -7.20 62.76
CA GLY A 21 17.08 -6.48 63.64
C GLY A 21 18.17 -5.65 62.95
N ARG A 22 18.19 -5.60 61.61
CA ARG A 22 19.16 -4.84 60.80
C ARG A 22 18.60 -3.63 60.07
N GLY A 23 17.27 -3.41 60.04
CA GLY A 23 16.65 -2.25 59.38
C GLY A 23 16.71 -2.25 57.84
N LEU A 24 17.16 -3.34 57.22
CA LEU A 24 17.42 -3.45 55.78
C LEU A 24 16.16 -3.29 54.92
N VAL A 25 15.00 -3.77 55.40
CA VAL A 25 13.70 -3.58 54.72
C VAL A 25 13.36 -2.10 54.59
N TYR A 26 13.65 -1.29 55.61
CA TYR A 26 13.39 0.15 55.58
C TYR A 26 14.28 0.86 54.57
N GLU A 27 15.58 0.55 54.56
CA GLU A 27 16.54 1.12 53.62
C GLU A 27 16.21 0.74 52.15
N ALA A 28 15.74 -0.50 51.92
CA ALA A 28 15.29 -0.93 50.61
C ALA A 28 14.05 -0.14 50.15
N VAL A 29 13.06 0.06 51.02
CA VAL A 29 11.84 0.82 50.69
C VAL A 29 12.14 2.30 50.44
N GLU A 30 13.03 2.91 51.23
CA GLU A 30 13.47 4.29 51.03
C GLU A 30 14.20 4.46 49.67
N ALA A 31 15.06 3.52 49.31
CA ALA A 31 15.72 3.48 48.01
C ALA A 31 14.70 3.35 46.86
N LEU A 32 13.67 2.52 47.00
CA LEU A 32 12.60 2.38 46.01
C LEU A 32 11.80 3.68 45.82
N TRP A 33 11.49 4.41 46.89
CA TRP A 33 10.86 5.73 46.79
C TRP A 33 11.75 6.75 46.09
N GLY A 34 13.06 6.67 46.33
CA GLY A 34 14.08 7.45 45.63
C GLY A 34 14.34 6.99 44.18
N LYS A 35 13.73 5.88 43.73
CA LYS A 35 14.00 5.19 42.45
C LYS A 35 15.46 4.72 42.30
N ASP A 36 16.15 4.50 43.40
CA ASP A 36 17.50 3.92 43.45
C ASP A 36 17.37 2.38 43.53
N TYR A 37 17.15 1.77 42.37
CA TYR A 37 16.86 0.33 42.28
C TYR A 37 18.08 -0.54 42.63
N GLU A 38 19.29 -0.09 42.34
CA GLU A 38 20.52 -0.85 42.67
C GLU A 38 20.74 -0.94 44.18
N LYS A 39 20.55 0.18 44.89
CA LYS A 39 20.61 0.20 46.35
C LYS A 39 19.50 -0.64 46.97
N ALA A 40 18.29 -0.58 46.42
CA ALA A 40 17.18 -1.42 46.87
C ALA A 40 17.48 -2.91 46.70
N ILE A 41 18.04 -3.32 45.56
CA ILE A 41 18.44 -4.71 45.28
C ILE A 41 19.50 -5.17 46.30
N SER A 42 20.57 -4.39 46.50
CA SER A 42 21.63 -4.72 47.45
C SER A 42 21.09 -4.95 48.87
N LYS A 43 20.16 -4.11 49.33
CA LYS A 43 19.57 -4.25 50.66
C LYS A 43 18.62 -5.45 50.79
N LEU A 44 17.93 -5.81 49.72
CA LEU A 44 17.07 -6.99 49.68
C LEU A 44 17.89 -8.30 49.57
N GLU A 45 19.04 -8.28 48.91
CA GLU A 45 19.98 -9.42 48.89
C GLU A 45 20.55 -9.71 50.29
N GLU A 46 20.92 -8.66 51.04
CA GLU A 46 21.47 -8.76 52.41
C GLU A 46 20.50 -9.40 53.44
N LEU A 47 19.19 -9.40 53.13
CA LEU A 47 18.16 -10.00 53.99
C LEU A 47 18.16 -11.53 53.97
N GLU A 48 18.63 -12.14 52.87
CA GLU A 48 18.64 -13.60 52.65
C GLU A 48 17.29 -14.31 52.90
N ASP A 49 16.17 -13.57 52.88
CA ASP A 49 14.82 -14.12 53.11
C ASP A 49 14.11 -14.41 51.77
N ARG A 50 13.60 -15.62 51.61
CA ARG A 50 12.79 -16.02 50.45
C ARG A 50 11.55 -15.17 50.23
N LYS A 51 11.03 -14.50 51.26
CA LYS A 51 9.86 -13.61 51.15
C LYS A 51 10.11 -12.40 50.26
N VAL A 52 11.38 -11.99 50.06
CA VAL A 52 11.73 -10.85 49.21
C VAL A 52 12.01 -11.23 47.75
N TRP A 53 12.07 -12.53 47.42
CA TRP A 53 12.31 -13.03 46.07
C TRP A 53 11.33 -12.46 45.01
N PRO A 54 10.02 -12.33 45.28
CA PRO A 54 9.08 -11.59 44.42
C PRO A 54 9.59 -10.20 44.01
N MET A 55 10.03 -9.42 44.99
CA MET A 55 10.45 -8.04 44.79
C MET A 55 11.82 -7.95 44.11
N LEU A 56 12.75 -8.83 44.49
CA LEU A 56 14.05 -8.96 43.84
C LEU A 56 13.92 -9.30 42.35
N GLY A 57 13.05 -10.26 42.00
CA GLY A 57 12.80 -10.63 40.60
C GLY A 57 12.36 -9.45 39.74
N LEU A 58 11.36 -8.69 40.20
CA LEU A 58 10.86 -7.49 39.52
C LEU A 58 11.91 -6.38 39.43
N LEU A 59 12.74 -6.22 40.46
CA LEU A 59 13.80 -5.20 40.45
C LEU A 59 14.94 -5.56 39.50
N TYR A 60 15.35 -6.83 39.46
CA TYR A 60 16.33 -7.29 38.47
C TYR A 60 15.82 -7.12 37.04
N GLU A 61 14.55 -7.44 36.76
CA GLU A 61 13.94 -7.15 35.46
C GLU A 61 14.02 -5.65 35.15
N ARG A 62 13.70 -4.80 36.13
CA ARG A 62 13.69 -3.34 35.98
C ARG A 62 15.07 -2.76 35.64
N VAL A 63 16.14 -3.35 36.17
CA VAL A 63 17.53 -2.93 35.87
C VAL A 63 18.14 -3.68 34.69
N GLY A 64 17.41 -4.61 34.05
CA GLY A 64 17.87 -5.37 32.87
C GLY A 64 18.70 -6.61 33.20
N GLU A 65 18.74 -7.05 34.45
CA GLU A 65 19.48 -8.23 34.92
C GLU A 65 18.60 -9.50 34.80
N TYR A 66 18.21 -9.85 33.57
CA TYR A 66 17.19 -10.88 33.30
C TYR A 66 17.56 -12.28 33.83
N ASP A 67 18.83 -12.69 33.74
CA ASP A 67 19.29 -13.98 34.28
C ASP A 67 19.08 -14.08 35.80
N LYS A 68 19.36 -12.99 36.53
CA LYS A 68 19.14 -12.93 37.98
C LYS A 68 17.66 -12.92 38.32
N ALA A 69 16.86 -12.19 37.53
CA ALA A 69 15.40 -12.18 37.67
C ALA A 69 14.81 -13.59 37.51
N LEU A 70 15.17 -14.29 36.42
CA LEU A 70 14.75 -15.66 36.14
C LEU A 70 15.25 -16.64 37.21
N GLY A 71 16.48 -16.47 37.70
CA GLY A 71 17.04 -17.30 38.77
C GLY A 71 16.25 -17.21 40.08
N VAL A 72 15.87 -15.99 40.50
CA VAL A 72 15.12 -15.78 41.74
C VAL A 72 13.64 -16.19 41.58
N LEU A 73 13.00 -15.82 40.47
CA LEU A 73 11.61 -16.18 40.19
C LEU A 73 11.45 -17.69 39.93
N GLY A 74 12.42 -18.34 39.29
CA GLY A 74 12.43 -19.79 39.11
C GLY A 74 12.43 -20.55 40.44
N ARG A 75 13.26 -20.14 41.41
CA ARG A 75 13.25 -20.71 42.77
C ARG A 75 11.92 -20.49 43.47
N LEU A 76 11.27 -19.35 43.24
CA LEU A 76 9.93 -19.07 43.77
C LEU A 76 8.87 -20.01 43.17
N VAL A 77 8.96 -20.30 41.86
CA VAL A 77 8.08 -21.24 41.16
C VAL A 77 8.29 -22.68 41.65
N ASP A 78 9.53 -23.10 41.85
CA ASP A 78 9.88 -24.45 42.29
C ASP A 78 9.51 -24.72 43.75
N GLY A 79 9.66 -23.71 44.62
CA GLY A 79 9.32 -23.81 46.05
C GLY A 79 7.88 -23.45 46.41
N GLY A 80 7.10 -22.92 45.46
CA GLY A 80 5.74 -22.40 45.68
C GLY A 80 4.63 -23.40 45.32
N SER A 81 3.46 -23.26 45.95
CA SER A 81 2.24 -23.99 45.57
C SER A 81 1.06 -23.06 45.34
N GLY A 82 0.13 -23.44 44.45
CA GLY A 82 -1.10 -22.69 44.22
C GLY A 82 -0.85 -21.28 43.65
N VAL A 83 -1.32 -20.26 44.37
CA VAL A 83 -1.30 -18.85 43.94
C VAL A 83 0.13 -18.32 43.74
N VAL A 84 1.06 -18.66 44.64
CA VAL A 84 2.45 -18.18 44.58
C VAL A 84 3.16 -18.73 43.35
N ARG A 85 2.95 -20.01 43.03
CA ARG A 85 3.51 -20.64 41.83
C ARG A 85 2.95 -20.04 40.55
N ARG A 86 1.63 -19.78 40.51
CA ARG A 86 0.97 -19.13 39.37
C ARG A 86 1.53 -17.72 39.14
N TRP A 87 1.60 -16.93 40.21
CA TRP A 87 2.15 -15.57 40.15
C TRP A 87 3.61 -15.59 39.69
N GLY A 88 4.45 -16.46 40.25
CA GLY A 88 5.84 -16.60 39.83
C GLY A 88 5.98 -16.96 38.34
N LEU A 89 5.12 -17.83 37.80
CA LEU A 89 5.10 -18.15 36.37
C LEU A 89 4.66 -16.96 35.51
N GLU A 90 3.70 -16.16 35.95
CA GLU A 90 3.28 -14.92 35.25
C GLU A 90 4.46 -13.93 35.15
N GLU A 91 5.21 -13.75 36.24
CA GLU A 91 6.39 -12.86 36.26
C GLU A 91 7.55 -13.43 35.41
N VAL A 92 7.80 -14.75 35.45
CA VAL A 92 8.79 -15.39 34.57
C VAL A 92 8.48 -15.13 33.09
N ALA A 93 7.20 -15.25 32.70
CA ALA A 93 6.79 -14.92 31.33
C ALA A 93 6.99 -13.43 31.03
N GLY A 94 6.70 -12.54 31.98
CA GLY A 94 6.97 -11.10 31.88
C GLY A 94 8.45 -10.78 31.63
N VAL A 95 9.36 -11.45 32.35
CA VAL A 95 10.80 -11.30 32.16
C VAL A 95 11.23 -11.74 30.76
N TYR A 96 10.76 -12.89 30.26
CA TYR A 96 11.03 -13.30 28.88
C TYR A 96 10.49 -12.30 27.85
N LEU A 97 9.35 -11.66 28.10
CA LEU A 97 8.83 -10.59 27.24
C LEU A 97 9.66 -9.30 27.27
N ALA A 98 10.28 -8.98 28.41
CA ALA A 98 11.17 -7.83 28.56
C ALA A 98 12.53 -8.08 27.87
N GLU A 99 13.03 -9.31 27.96
CA GLU A 99 14.26 -9.77 27.29
C GLU A 99 14.10 -9.90 25.77
N GLY A 100 12.87 -10.10 25.27
CA GLY A 100 12.56 -10.30 23.85
C GLY A 100 12.49 -11.78 23.42
N GLU A 101 12.53 -12.69 24.39
CA GLU A 101 12.46 -14.15 24.21
C GLU A 101 10.99 -14.62 24.13
N TYR A 102 10.27 -14.16 23.11
CA TYR A 102 8.81 -14.34 23.00
C TYR A 102 8.34 -15.81 22.96
N SER A 103 9.11 -16.70 22.34
CA SER A 103 8.77 -18.13 22.31
C SER A 103 8.80 -18.78 23.69
N LYS A 104 9.76 -18.40 24.53
CA LYS A 104 9.83 -18.87 25.93
C LYS A 104 8.68 -18.31 26.76
N ALA A 105 8.30 -17.06 26.53
CA ALA A 105 7.13 -16.47 27.18
C ALA A 105 5.83 -17.22 26.82
N GLU A 106 5.65 -17.58 25.54
CA GLU A 106 4.50 -18.37 25.07
C GLU A 106 4.42 -19.73 25.79
N GLU A 107 5.53 -20.48 25.86
CA GLU A 107 5.59 -21.77 26.57
C GLU A 107 5.19 -21.66 28.04
N VAL A 108 5.54 -20.56 28.71
CA VAL A 108 5.18 -20.32 30.11
C VAL A 108 3.70 -19.98 30.24
N TYR A 109 3.15 -19.12 29.37
CA TYR A 109 1.72 -18.81 29.36
C TYR A 109 0.84 -20.01 29.00
N ASP A 110 1.33 -20.93 28.18
CA ASP A 110 0.65 -22.18 27.83
C ASP A 110 0.48 -23.13 29.00
N ARG A 111 1.40 -23.06 29.96
CA ARG A 111 1.33 -23.80 31.23
C ARG A 111 0.38 -23.14 32.24
N LEU A 112 -0.05 -21.90 31.98
CA LEU A 112 -1.04 -21.17 32.77
C LEU A 112 -2.46 -21.40 32.22
N ASN A 113 -3.48 -21.03 33.00
CA ASN A 113 -4.88 -21.24 32.58
C ASN A 113 -5.21 -20.34 31.36
N ARG A 114 -5.20 -20.94 30.16
CA ARG A 114 -5.43 -20.29 28.87
C ARG A 114 -6.81 -19.65 28.71
N GLU A 115 -7.78 -19.97 29.58
CA GLU A 115 -9.11 -19.36 29.55
C GLU A 115 -9.18 -18.04 30.33
N SER A 116 -8.13 -17.65 31.06
CA SER A 116 -8.14 -16.38 31.80
C SER A 116 -8.00 -15.19 30.85
N PRO A 117 -8.89 -14.17 30.88
CA PRO A 117 -8.77 -12.97 30.05
C PRO A 117 -7.42 -12.26 30.17
N LYS A 118 -6.81 -12.29 31.36
CA LYS A 118 -5.48 -11.68 31.60
C LYS A 118 -4.37 -12.45 30.86
N ILE A 119 -4.42 -13.78 30.88
CA ILE A 119 -3.44 -14.63 30.21
C ILE A 119 -3.63 -14.55 28.70
N LEU A 120 -4.87 -14.57 28.21
CA LEU A 120 -5.18 -14.35 26.79
C LEU A 120 -4.68 -12.98 26.30
N MET A 121 -4.84 -11.94 27.11
CA MET A 121 -4.33 -10.60 26.76
C MET A 121 -2.80 -10.63 26.61
N ALA A 122 -2.10 -11.25 27.57
CA ALA A 122 -0.65 -11.37 27.55
C ALA A 122 -0.15 -12.23 26.37
N LEU A 123 -0.81 -13.34 26.07
CA LEU A 123 -0.52 -14.19 24.90
C LEU A 123 -0.74 -13.43 23.58
N GLY A 124 -1.85 -12.71 23.46
CA GLY A 124 -2.12 -11.88 22.28
C GLY A 124 -1.06 -10.78 22.10
N ASP A 125 -0.61 -10.16 23.21
CA ASP A 125 0.46 -9.16 23.19
C ASP A 125 1.80 -9.76 22.79
N THR A 126 2.08 -10.99 23.23
CA THR A 126 3.26 -11.77 22.86
C THR A 126 3.26 -12.04 21.36
N HIS A 127 2.18 -12.60 20.81
CA HIS A 127 2.05 -12.86 19.37
C HIS A 127 2.16 -11.58 18.53
N ASN A 128 1.56 -10.48 18.99
CA ASN A 128 1.67 -9.19 18.31
C ASN A 128 3.10 -8.65 18.30
N LYS A 129 3.88 -8.85 19.38
CA LYS A 129 5.32 -8.50 19.42
C LYS A 129 6.17 -9.39 18.51
N MET A 130 5.80 -10.66 18.34
CA MET A 130 6.44 -11.59 17.40
C MET A 130 6.16 -11.26 15.93
N GLY A 131 5.18 -10.39 15.65
CA GLY A 131 4.73 -10.08 14.29
C GLY A 131 3.71 -11.09 13.74
N ASP A 132 3.28 -12.08 14.53
CA ASP A 132 2.21 -13.00 14.18
C ASP A 132 0.84 -12.38 14.49
N TYR A 133 0.45 -11.41 13.66
CA TYR A 133 -0.76 -10.63 13.88
C TYR A 133 -2.04 -11.46 13.77
N LEU A 134 -2.06 -12.51 12.94
CA LEU A 134 -3.24 -13.37 12.79
C LEU A 134 -3.49 -14.19 14.06
N LYS A 135 -2.44 -14.79 14.63
CA LYS A 135 -2.53 -15.52 15.90
C LYS A 135 -2.83 -14.59 17.07
N ALA A 136 -2.28 -13.37 17.05
CA ALA A 136 -2.64 -12.33 18.01
C ALA A 136 -4.14 -11.99 17.96
N ILE A 137 -4.68 -11.76 16.75
CA ILE A 137 -6.12 -11.49 16.54
C ILE A 137 -6.96 -12.64 17.08
N GLU A 138 -6.65 -13.89 16.74
CA GLU A 138 -7.38 -15.06 17.24
C GLU A 138 -7.38 -15.10 18.78
N THR A 139 -6.23 -14.82 19.39
CA THR A 139 -6.09 -14.84 20.85
C THR A 139 -6.88 -13.72 21.52
N TYR A 140 -6.82 -12.49 21.01
CA TYR A 140 -7.63 -11.39 21.54
C TYR A 140 -9.13 -11.60 21.33
N ARG A 141 -9.51 -12.21 20.20
CA ARG A 141 -10.90 -12.47 19.86
C ARG A 141 -11.55 -13.44 20.84
N LYS A 142 -10.79 -14.42 21.37
CA LYS A 142 -11.25 -15.27 22.48
C LYS A 142 -11.74 -14.45 23.67
N ILE A 143 -11.03 -13.37 24.05
CA ILE A 143 -11.46 -12.50 25.17
C ILE A 143 -12.81 -11.85 24.86
N VAL A 144 -12.99 -11.34 23.65
CA VAL A 144 -14.21 -10.65 23.22
C VAL A 144 -15.40 -11.62 23.13
N GLU A 145 -15.16 -12.84 22.65
CA GLU A 145 -16.21 -13.84 22.44
C GLU A 145 -16.60 -14.60 23.71
N SER A 146 -15.61 -15.00 24.53
CA SER A 146 -15.86 -15.82 25.73
C SER A 146 -15.97 -15.02 27.03
N HIS A 147 -15.47 -13.78 27.06
CA HIS A 147 -15.50 -12.91 28.24
C HIS A 147 -15.86 -11.44 27.90
N PRO A 148 -16.98 -11.18 27.21
CA PRO A 148 -17.36 -9.83 26.80
C PRO A 148 -17.57 -8.87 27.99
N GLU A 149 -17.89 -9.38 29.17
CA GLU A 149 -18.04 -8.63 30.42
C GLU A 149 -16.70 -8.19 31.05
N SER A 150 -15.58 -8.75 30.58
CA SER A 150 -14.26 -8.44 31.09
C SER A 150 -13.90 -6.98 30.82
N TYR A 151 -13.30 -6.32 31.81
CA TYR A 151 -12.74 -4.97 31.63
C TYR A 151 -11.65 -4.90 30.55
N LEU A 152 -11.09 -6.06 30.15
CA LEU A 152 -10.10 -6.20 29.09
C LEU A 152 -10.72 -6.37 27.69
N ALA A 153 -12.01 -6.70 27.58
CA ALA A 153 -12.65 -6.97 26.29
C ALA A 153 -12.63 -5.76 25.33
N PRO A 154 -12.93 -4.51 25.77
CA PRO A 154 -12.77 -3.33 24.90
C PRO A 154 -11.33 -3.11 24.45
N GLN A 155 -10.36 -3.39 25.33
CA GLN A 155 -8.94 -3.26 25.01
C GLN A 155 -8.50 -4.33 24.00
N ALA A 156 -9.01 -5.56 24.13
CA ALA A 156 -8.76 -6.66 23.20
C ALA A 156 -9.32 -6.33 21.82
N GLN A 157 -10.56 -5.84 21.75
CA GLN A 157 -11.22 -5.39 20.52
C GLN A 157 -10.42 -4.28 19.81
N TYR A 158 -9.93 -3.29 20.57
CA TYR A 158 -9.03 -2.26 20.02
C TYR A 158 -7.67 -2.82 19.56
N LYS A 159 -7.10 -3.80 20.27
CA LYS A 159 -5.84 -4.47 19.86
C LYS A 159 -6.01 -5.30 18.58
N ILE A 160 -7.18 -5.90 18.35
CA ILE A 160 -7.54 -6.53 17.08
C ILE A 160 -7.48 -5.49 15.95
N ALA A 161 -8.09 -4.32 16.14
CA ALA A 161 -8.03 -3.22 15.17
C ALA A 161 -6.59 -2.75 14.89
N LEU A 162 -5.74 -2.68 15.93
CA LEU A 162 -4.31 -2.38 15.76
C LEU A 162 -3.57 -3.44 14.95
N CYS A 163 -3.88 -4.73 15.14
CA CYS A 163 -3.30 -5.83 14.37
C CYS A 163 -3.72 -5.74 12.89
N TYR A 164 -5.01 -5.49 12.61
CA TYR A 164 -5.46 -5.27 11.22
C TYR A 164 -4.79 -4.05 10.56
N ARG A 165 -4.53 -2.97 11.32
CA ARG A 165 -3.73 -1.85 10.80
C ARG A 165 -2.31 -2.29 10.43
N ARG A 166 -1.67 -3.16 11.24
CA ARG A 166 -0.32 -3.69 10.95
C ARG A 166 -0.31 -4.60 9.72
N LEU A 167 -1.41 -5.31 9.48
CA LEU A 167 -1.65 -6.11 8.26
C LEU A 167 -2.04 -5.26 7.03
N ALA A 168 -2.09 -3.93 7.15
CA ALA A 168 -2.56 -3.00 6.12
C ALA A 168 -4.03 -3.16 5.69
N GLU A 169 -4.82 -3.98 6.40
CA GLU A 169 -6.26 -4.17 6.20
C GLU A 169 -7.06 -3.04 6.88
N LEU A 170 -6.98 -1.83 6.33
CA LEU A 170 -7.49 -0.63 7.01
C LEU A 170 -9.02 -0.62 7.18
N ASP A 171 -9.77 -1.24 6.27
CA ASP A 171 -11.24 -1.33 6.39
C ASP A 171 -11.65 -2.18 7.61
N ARG A 172 -11.06 -3.38 7.74
CA ARG A 172 -11.26 -4.22 8.93
C ARG A 172 -10.79 -3.53 10.20
N ALA A 173 -9.67 -2.80 10.14
CA ALA A 173 -9.20 -2.03 11.29
C ALA A 173 -10.20 -0.95 11.73
N ILE A 174 -10.85 -0.25 10.78
CA ILE A 174 -11.89 0.74 11.08
C ILE A 174 -13.13 0.05 11.66
N GLU A 175 -13.58 -1.05 11.05
CA GLU A 175 -14.74 -1.82 11.52
C GLU A 175 -14.54 -2.31 12.96
N GLU A 176 -13.40 -2.93 13.26
CA GLU A 176 -13.11 -3.46 14.59
C GLU A 176 -12.94 -2.35 15.64
N ALA A 177 -12.35 -1.21 15.26
CA ALA A 177 -12.26 -0.03 16.13
C ALA A 177 -13.64 0.60 16.38
N GLN A 178 -14.52 0.59 15.38
CA GLN A 178 -15.89 1.09 15.53
C GLN A 178 -16.72 0.15 16.41
N ARG A 179 -16.58 -1.18 16.26
CA ARG A 179 -17.14 -2.17 17.20
C ARG A 179 -16.69 -1.93 18.64
N ALA A 180 -15.42 -1.60 18.86
CA ALA A 180 -14.93 -1.26 20.20
C ALA A 180 -15.67 -0.07 20.83
N LEU A 181 -16.19 0.87 20.03
CA LEU A 181 -16.98 2.01 20.52
C LEU A 181 -18.45 1.68 20.70
N ASP A 182 -19.00 0.84 19.83
CA ASP A 182 -20.43 0.53 19.75
C ASP A 182 -20.83 -0.54 20.77
N ASP A 183 -20.03 -1.60 20.89
CA ASP A 183 -20.29 -2.74 21.78
C ASP A 183 -19.95 -2.43 23.25
N TYR A 184 -19.10 -1.41 23.48
CA TYR A 184 -18.66 -1.00 24.83
C TYR A 184 -18.98 0.49 25.08
N PRO A 185 -20.26 0.85 25.28
CA PRO A 185 -20.67 2.24 25.43
C PRO A 185 -20.10 2.91 26.70
N GLU A 186 -19.83 2.14 27.75
CA GLU A 186 -19.33 2.60 29.06
C GLU A 186 -17.82 2.97 29.08
N LEU A 187 -17.16 2.99 27.92
CA LEU A 187 -15.77 3.41 27.82
C LEU A 187 -15.55 4.81 28.39
N ASN A 188 -14.49 4.96 29.19
CA ASN A 188 -14.10 6.27 29.70
C ASN A 188 -13.76 7.23 28.54
N VAL A 189 -13.92 8.52 28.82
CA VAL A 189 -13.78 9.60 27.83
C VAL A 189 -12.43 9.57 27.11
N ASP A 190 -11.34 9.26 27.82
CA ASP A 190 -10.00 9.27 27.23
C ASP A 190 -9.79 8.09 26.25
N THR A 191 -10.34 6.91 26.58
CA THR A 191 -10.29 5.71 25.72
C THR A 191 -11.18 5.87 24.49
N ARG A 192 -12.36 6.47 24.65
CA ARG A 192 -13.25 6.78 23.52
C ARG A 192 -12.60 7.79 22.58
N ALA A 193 -11.99 8.85 23.11
CA ALA A 193 -11.26 9.83 22.32
C ALA A 193 -10.06 9.22 21.60
N MET A 194 -9.32 8.30 22.24
CA MET A 194 -8.23 7.54 21.62
C MET A 194 -8.71 6.75 20.40
N ILE A 195 -9.78 5.96 20.54
CA ILE A 195 -10.27 5.10 19.47
C ILE A 195 -10.86 5.95 18.32
N GLU A 196 -11.62 7.01 18.62
CA GLU A 196 -12.11 7.91 17.57
C GLU A 196 -10.97 8.62 16.83
N CYS A 197 -9.92 9.06 17.54
CA CYS A 197 -8.72 9.64 16.93
C CYS A 197 -8.02 8.63 16.01
N PHE A 198 -7.87 7.39 16.48
CA PHE A 198 -7.33 6.28 15.71
C PHE A 198 -8.12 6.01 14.41
N ILE A 199 -9.45 6.00 14.47
CA ILE A 199 -10.30 5.87 13.27
C ILE A 199 -10.05 7.02 12.29
N GLY A 200 -9.92 8.25 12.78
CA GLY A 200 -9.57 9.41 11.96
C GLY A 200 -8.23 9.24 11.24
N GLU A 201 -7.20 8.79 11.96
CA GLU A 201 -5.87 8.46 11.42
C GLU A 201 -5.92 7.33 10.38
N LEU A 202 -6.77 6.31 10.60
CA LEU A 202 -7.00 5.24 9.64
C LEU A 202 -7.59 5.79 8.33
N TYR A 203 -8.63 6.63 8.39
CA TYR A 203 -9.20 7.28 7.19
C TYR A 203 -8.16 8.12 6.44
N ILE A 204 -7.30 8.86 7.15
CA ILE A 204 -6.19 9.60 6.53
C ILE A 204 -5.22 8.64 5.84
N SER A 205 -4.88 7.52 6.49
CA SER A 205 -4.06 6.45 5.92
C SER A 205 -4.74 5.75 4.73
N LYS A 206 -6.07 5.86 4.60
CA LYS A 206 -6.84 5.49 3.40
C LYS A 206 -6.91 6.56 2.32
N GLN A 207 -6.29 7.72 2.52
CA GLN A 207 -6.44 8.91 1.66
C GLN A 207 -7.89 9.46 1.60
N GLU A 208 -8.70 9.11 2.59
CA GLU A 208 -10.06 9.63 2.81
C GLU A 208 -10.00 10.85 3.74
N PHE A 209 -9.26 11.87 3.32
CA PHE A 209 -8.89 13.02 4.17
C PHE A 209 -10.07 13.78 4.76
N LEU A 210 -11.20 13.89 4.04
CA LEU A 210 -12.41 14.55 4.56
C LEU A 210 -13.02 13.77 5.72
N LYS A 211 -13.25 12.47 5.55
CA LYS A 211 -13.77 11.61 6.63
C LYS A 211 -12.82 11.58 7.83
N GLY A 212 -11.51 11.50 7.56
CA GLY A 212 -10.48 11.58 8.60
C GLY A 212 -10.55 12.91 9.36
N LYS A 213 -10.61 14.03 8.64
CA LYS A 213 -10.74 15.37 9.22
C LYS A 213 -12.02 15.52 10.02
N GLU A 214 -13.18 15.08 9.51
CA GLU A 214 -14.47 15.13 10.22
C GLU A 214 -14.41 14.33 11.51
N LYS A 215 -13.86 13.12 11.48
CA LYS A 215 -13.68 12.28 12.68
C LYS A 215 -12.74 12.95 13.69
N LEU A 216 -11.61 13.49 13.25
CA LEU A 216 -10.69 14.23 14.13
C LEU A 216 -11.31 15.52 14.68
N GLN A 217 -12.12 16.23 13.89
CA GLN A 217 -12.89 17.38 14.36
C GLN A 217 -13.88 16.97 15.43
N LYS A 218 -14.58 15.85 15.26
CA LYS A 218 -15.46 15.30 16.29
C LYS A 218 -14.70 15.07 17.61
N VAL A 219 -13.50 14.49 17.55
CA VAL A 219 -12.64 14.30 18.74
C VAL A 219 -12.34 15.63 19.44
N ILE A 220 -12.01 16.67 18.67
CA ILE A 220 -11.70 18.01 19.22
C ILE A 220 -12.92 18.63 19.91
N HIS A 221 -14.11 18.51 19.32
CA HIS A 221 -15.33 19.11 19.86
C HIS A 221 -15.90 18.31 21.03
N SER A 222 -15.94 16.99 20.92
CA SER A 222 -16.55 16.10 21.91
C SER A 222 -15.63 15.82 23.11
N TYR A 223 -14.30 15.85 22.91
CA TYR A 223 -13.32 15.48 23.94
C TYR A 223 -12.21 16.53 24.15
N PRO A 224 -12.53 17.84 24.31
CA PRO A 224 -11.57 18.93 24.18
C PRO A 224 -10.44 18.95 25.23
N ARG A 225 -10.63 18.27 26.37
CA ARG A 225 -9.64 18.21 27.48
C ARG A 225 -8.69 17.01 27.40
N THR A 226 -8.89 16.11 26.42
CA THR A 226 -8.04 14.92 26.27
C THR A 226 -6.75 15.24 25.51
N ARG A 227 -5.69 14.47 25.76
CA ARG A 227 -4.46 14.53 24.93
C ARG A 227 -4.74 14.21 23.45
N TRP A 228 -5.79 13.43 23.19
CA TRP A 228 -6.22 13.04 21.85
C TRP A 228 -6.81 14.20 21.06
N ALA A 229 -7.50 15.15 21.71
CA ALA A 229 -7.92 16.39 21.06
C ALA A 229 -6.72 17.27 20.64
N GLN A 230 -5.63 17.28 21.42
CA GLN A 230 -4.40 17.98 21.02
C GLN A 230 -3.74 17.29 19.83
N ARG A 231 -3.65 15.96 19.84
CA ARG A 231 -3.14 15.17 18.72
C ARG A 231 -3.98 15.35 17.45
N ALA A 232 -5.30 15.27 17.56
CA ALA A 232 -6.22 15.50 16.44
C ALA A 232 -6.07 16.90 15.83
N LYS A 233 -5.80 17.94 16.64
CA LYS A 233 -5.46 19.28 16.13
C LYS A 233 -4.18 19.26 15.31
N ALA A 234 -3.12 18.64 15.82
CA ALA A 234 -1.85 18.52 15.10
C ALA A 234 -2.01 17.75 13.78
N ASP A 235 -2.75 16.65 13.78
CA ASP A 235 -3.03 15.86 12.58
C ASP A 235 -3.83 16.66 11.54
N ILE A 236 -4.82 17.47 11.96
CA ILE A 236 -5.54 18.38 11.05
C ILE A 236 -4.64 19.49 10.52
N GLU A 237 -3.74 20.07 11.32
CA GLU A 237 -2.77 21.05 10.83
C GLU A 237 -1.82 20.42 9.80
N ASN A 238 -1.36 19.19 10.02
CA ASN A 238 -0.59 18.43 9.03
C ASN A 238 -1.38 18.19 7.74
N LEU A 239 -2.69 17.93 7.84
CA LEU A 239 -3.57 17.84 6.66
C LEU A 239 -3.69 19.18 5.91
N LYS A 240 -3.58 20.33 6.58
CA LYS A 240 -3.58 21.65 5.89
C LYS A 240 -2.26 21.91 5.16
N ALA A 241 -1.15 21.38 5.68
CA ALA A 241 0.15 21.40 4.99
C ALA A 241 0.14 20.53 3.72
N ILE A 242 -0.70 19.49 3.69
CA ILE A 242 -1.08 18.80 2.45
C ILE A 242 -2.05 19.73 1.71
N HIS A 243 -1.51 20.59 0.84
CA HIS A 243 -2.30 21.50 0.02
C HIS A 243 -3.22 20.71 -0.95
N LEU A 244 -4.38 20.27 -0.48
CA LEU A 244 -5.48 19.86 -1.36
C LEU A 244 -6.11 21.16 -1.85
N GLU A 245 -5.72 21.59 -3.05
CA GLU A 245 -6.26 22.78 -3.69
C GLU A 245 -7.80 22.71 -3.66
N PRO A 246 -8.52 23.80 -3.35
CA PRO A 246 -9.99 23.82 -3.32
C PRO A 246 -10.64 23.21 -4.57
N LYS A 247 -9.99 23.36 -5.73
CA LYS A 247 -10.38 22.74 -6.99
C LYS A 247 -10.34 21.21 -6.99
N VAL A 248 -9.42 20.57 -6.25
CA VAL A 248 -9.39 19.10 -6.09
C VAL A 248 -10.58 18.62 -5.27
N VAL A 249 -10.99 19.40 -4.27
CA VAL A 249 -12.18 19.11 -3.45
C VAL A 249 -13.44 19.27 -4.29
N GLU A 250 -13.56 20.37 -5.04
CA GLU A 250 -14.66 20.62 -5.98
C GLU A 250 -14.75 19.55 -7.06
N TRP A 251 -13.63 19.20 -7.70
CA TRP A 251 -13.56 18.12 -8.68
C TRP A 251 -14.03 16.78 -8.10
N ARG A 252 -13.58 16.43 -6.88
CA ARG A 252 -14.04 15.21 -6.21
C ARG A 252 -15.57 15.24 -5.99
N GLN A 253 -16.11 16.36 -5.52
CA GLN A 253 -17.56 16.51 -5.32
C GLN A 253 -18.34 16.37 -6.63
N ASN A 254 -17.83 16.96 -7.72
CA ASN A 254 -18.44 16.87 -9.04
C ASN A 254 -18.46 15.42 -9.56
N ILE A 255 -17.37 14.67 -9.39
CA ILE A 255 -17.31 13.25 -9.76
C ILE A 255 -18.24 12.39 -8.89
N GLU A 256 -18.28 12.59 -7.58
CA GLU A 256 -19.21 11.84 -6.72
C GLU A 256 -20.68 12.14 -7.07
N SER A 257 -21.00 13.40 -7.36
CA SER A 257 -22.34 13.80 -7.82
C SER A 257 -22.71 13.13 -9.14
N LEU A 258 -21.76 13.05 -10.08
CA LEU A 258 -21.95 12.39 -11.36
C LEU A 258 -22.13 10.87 -11.21
N ILE A 259 -21.34 10.22 -10.36
CA ILE A 259 -21.49 8.78 -10.03
C ILE A 259 -22.89 8.53 -9.45
N HIS A 260 -23.31 9.35 -8.49
CA HIS A 260 -24.63 9.23 -7.87
C HIS A 260 -25.76 9.38 -8.91
N GLU A 261 -25.62 10.35 -9.84
CA GLU A 261 -26.58 10.56 -10.92
C GLU A 261 -26.66 9.34 -11.87
N ILE A 262 -25.52 8.83 -12.32
CA ILE A 262 -25.44 7.62 -13.18
C ILE A 262 -26.10 6.43 -12.48
N MET A 263 -25.77 6.19 -11.20
CA MET A 263 -26.32 5.10 -10.41
C MET A 263 -27.83 5.23 -10.20
N THR A 264 -28.33 6.45 -9.98
CA THR A 264 -29.77 6.72 -9.83
C THR A 264 -30.52 6.52 -11.14
N CYS A 265 -29.93 6.95 -12.26
CA CYS A 265 -30.55 6.83 -13.59
C CYS A 265 -30.41 5.43 -14.20
N GLY A 266 -29.48 4.60 -13.71
CA GLY A 266 -29.19 3.26 -14.24
C GLY A 266 -28.64 3.26 -15.67
N ARG A 267 -28.14 4.39 -16.16
CA ARG A 267 -27.65 4.56 -17.54
C ARG A 267 -26.57 5.65 -17.61
N PRO A 268 -25.72 5.65 -18.66
CA PRO A 268 -24.78 6.73 -18.89
C PRO A 268 -25.45 8.10 -18.92
N VAL A 269 -24.77 9.11 -18.37
CA VAL A 269 -25.24 10.50 -18.29
C VAL A 269 -24.47 11.35 -19.27
N ILE A 270 -25.14 12.14 -20.10
CA ILE A 270 -24.47 13.05 -21.05
C ILE A 270 -24.40 14.45 -20.42
N ARG A 271 -23.18 14.99 -20.31
CA ARG A 271 -22.92 16.39 -19.90
C ARG A 271 -21.97 17.03 -20.90
N ASP A 272 -22.33 18.22 -21.41
CA ASP A 272 -21.54 18.97 -22.39
C ASP A 272 -21.13 18.15 -23.63
N GLY A 273 -22.02 17.25 -24.07
CA GLY A 273 -21.77 16.35 -25.21
C GLY A 273 -20.84 15.18 -24.92
N ILE A 274 -20.40 14.99 -23.67
CA ILE A 274 -19.55 13.88 -23.22
C ILE A 274 -20.43 12.86 -22.49
N GLU A 275 -20.36 11.61 -22.93
CA GLU A 275 -21.05 10.47 -22.30
C GLU A 275 -20.25 9.99 -21.07
N ASN A 276 -20.88 10.04 -19.89
CA ASN A 276 -20.28 9.60 -18.63
C ASN A 276 -20.79 8.22 -18.30
N VAL A 277 -19.89 7.24 -18.30
CA VAL A 277 -20.19 5.83 -18.13
C VAL A 277 -19.56 5.36 -16.82
N LEU A 278 -20.35 4.72 -15.96
CA LEU A 278 -19.81 4.02 -14.81
C LEU A 278 -19.34 2.62 -15.24
N LEU A 279 -18.08 2.30 -14.94
CA LEU A 279 -17.49 0.99 -15.16
C LEU A 279 -17.50 0.19 -13.86
N ARG A 280 -17.98 -1.04 -13.96
CA ARG A 280 -17.88 -2.02 -12.88
C ARG A 280 -16.73 -2.97 -13.19
N PRO A 281 -15.74 -3.10 -12.28
CA PRO A 281 -14.66 -4.05 -12.50
C PRO A 281 -15.17 -5.48 -12.26
N HIS A 282 -14.78 -6.38 -13.14
CA HIS A 282 -14.83 -7.82 -12.92
C HIS A 282 -13.39 -8.31 -12.72
N LEU A 283 -13.07 -8.76 -11.51
CA LEU A 283 -11.76 -9.34 -11.22
C LEU A 283 -11.59 -10.62 -12.01
N ILE A 284 -10.58 -10.67 -12.88
CA ILE A 284 -10.24 -11.89 -13.63
C ILE A 284 -9.34 -12.76 -12.74
N PHE A 285 -8.20 -12.22 -12.30
CA PHE A 285 -7.31 -12.86 -11.33
C PHE A 285 -6.40 -11.85 -10.64
N GLY A 286 -5.68 -12.30 -9.60
CA GLY A 286 -4.74 -11.49 -8.84
C GLY A 286 -3.52 -12.27 -8.40
N CYS A 287 -2.48 -11.55 -7.99
CA CYS A 287 -1.27 -12.15 -7.42
C CYS A 287 -1.60 -13.05 -6.23
N LYS A 288 -1.00 -14.24 -6.24
CA LYS A 288 -1.12 -15.26 -5.20
C LYS A 288 0.29 -15.75 -4.88
N MET A 289 0.77 -15.47 -3.66
CA MET A 289 2.15 -15.75 -3.28
C MET A 289 2.46 -17.25 -3.20
N ASP A 290 1.43 -18.08 -3.02
CA ASP A 290 1.48 -19.54 -2.99
C ASP A 290 1.44 -20.17 -4.39
N ASP A 291 0.97 -19.44 -5.41
CA ASP A 291 1.00 -19.88 -6.81
C ASP A 291 2.26 -19.32 -7.49
N PRO A 292 3.25 -20.15 -7.86
CA PRO A 292 4.48 -19.67 -8.48
C PRO A 292 4.24 -18.99 -9.83
N HIS A 293 3.12 -19.23 -10.51
CA HIS A 293 2.76 -18.57 -11.76
C HIS A 293 2.11 -17.20 -11.56
N MET A 294 1.58 -16.92 -10.35
CA MET A 294 0.95 -15.64 -10.00
C MET A 294 1.75 -14.83 -8.95
N ALA A 295 2.88 -15.35 -8.47
CA ALA A 295 3.81 -14.64 -7.59
C ALA A 295 4.69 -13.64 -8.37
N PHE A 296 4.07 -12.58 -8.90
CA PHE A 296 4.76 -11.56 -9.70
C PHE A 296 5.75 -10.74 -8.87
N ARG A 297 6.88 -10.38 -9.49
CA ARG A 297 7.91 -9.52 -8.89
C ARG A 297 8.20 -8.33 -9.78
N MET A 298 7.78 -7.14 -9.36
CA MET A 298 7.98 -5.89 -10.11
C MET A 298 7.49 -5.96 -11.58
N PRO A 299 6.26 -6.40 -11.85
CA PRO A 299 5.76 -6.51 -13.22
C PRO A 299 5.72 -5.14 -13.91
N SER A 300 6.17 -5.10 -15.17
CA SER A 300 6.36 -3.84 -15.91
C SER A 300 5.21 -3.52 -16.85
N SER A 301 4.66 -4.50 -17.59
CA SER A 301 3.70 -4.28 -18.68
C SER A 301 2.63 -5.39 -18.72
N MET A 302 1.44 -5.05 -19.23
CA MET A 302 0.36 -5.98 -19.58
C MET A 302 -0.10 -5.69 -21.01
N LYS A 303 -0.16 -6.71 -21.87
CA LYS A 303 -0.75 -6.60 -23.21
C LYS A 303 -1.63 -7.81 -23.52
N LEU A 304 -2.52 -7.64 -24.50
CA LEU A 304 -3.34 -8.72 -25.04
C LEU A 304 -2.81 -9.13 -26.41
N ASP A 305 -2.78 -10.43 -26.69
CA ASP A 305 -2.54 -10.93 -28.05
C ASP A 305 -3.83 -10.85 -28.90
N PRO A 306 -3.77 -11.09 -30.22
CA PRO A 306 -4.96 -11.06 -31.08
C PRO A 306 -6.06 -12.09 -30.72
N GLN A 307 -5.79 -13.04 -29.83
CA GLN A 307 -6.76 -14.00 -29.30
C GLN A 307 -7.30 -13.59 -27.91
N ASP A 308 -6.98 -12.37 -27.46
CA ASP A 308 -7.30 -11.80 -26.15
C ASP A 308 -6.65 -12.55 -24.98
N ASN A 309 -5.58 -13.32 -25.21
CA ASN A 309 -4.79 -13.87 -24.12
C ASN A 309 -3.98 -12.76 -23.46
N ILE A 310 -3.84 -12.83 -22.15
CA ILE A 310 -3.20 -11.82 -21.33
C ILE A 310 -1.74 -12.18 -21.12
N TYR A 311 -0.83 -11.27 -21.45
CA TYR A 311 0.61 -11.42 -21.21
C TYR A 311 1.06 -10.40 -20.19
N ILE A 312 1.66 -10.90 -19.11
CA ILE A 312 2.26 -10.10 -18.06
C ILE A 312 3.78 -10.20 -18.15
N VAL A 313 4.42 -9.03 -18.24
CA VAL A 313 5.87 -8.91 -18.20
C VAL A 313 6.31 -8.86 -16.74
N ASP A 314 6.79 -10.00 -16.23
CA ASP A 314 7.20 -10.19 -14.84
C ASP A 314 8.72 -9.95 -14.71
N THR A 315 9.10 -8.66 -14.75
CA THR A 315 10.51 -8.22 -14.86
C THR A 315 11.42 -8.81 -13.80
N GLY A 316 10.98 -8.84 -12.54
CA GLY A 316 11.81 -9.29 -11.42
C GLY A 316 12.04 -10.80 -11.41
N ASN A 317 11.12 -11.57 -11.99
CA ASN A 317 11.29 -13.01 -12.21
C ASN A 317 11.83 -13.34 -13.60
N ARG A 318 12.11 -12.31 -14.43
CA ARG A 318 12.70 -12.42 -15.77
C ARG A 318 11.91 -13.32 -16.72
N ARG A 319 10.59 -13.22 -16.68
CA ARG A 319 9.70 -14.07 -17.49
C ARG A 319 8.54 -13.28 -18.06
N ILE A 320 7.90 -13.84 -19.08
CA ILE A 320 6.56 -13.46 -19.52
C ILE A 320 5.60 -14.56 -19.09
N VAL A 321 4.46 -14.18 -18.52
CA VAL A 321 3.42 -15.12 -18.08
C VAL A 321 2.18 -14.90 -18.92
N LYS A 322 1.73 -15.95 -19.60
CA LYS A 322 0.55 -15.97 -20.47
C LYS A 322 -0.64 -16.59 -19.74
N PHE A 323 -1.78 -15.92 -19.79
CA PHE A 323 -3.07 -16.38 -19.29
C PHE A 323 -4.12 -16.31 -20.40
N ASP A 324 -5.17 -17.12 -20.31
CA ASP A 324 -6.36 -16.88 -21.14
C ASP A 324 -7.14 -15.66 -20.64
N ASN A 325 -8.17 -15.26 -21.39
CA ASN A 325 -9.05 -14.14 -21.03
C ASN A 325 -9.93 -14.38 -19.78
N ALA A 326 -9.89 -15.59 -19.21
CA ALA A 326 -10.54 -15.96 -17.95
C ALA A 326 -9.56 -16.03 -16.77
N GLY A 327 -8.27 -15.75 -17.00
CA GLY A 327 -7.23 -15.73 -15.97
C GLY A 327 -6.61 -17.08 -15.66
N LYS A 328 -6.88 -18.11 -16.48
CA LYS A 328 -6.22 -19.40 -16.34
C LYS A 328 -4.80 -19.30 -16.88
N PHE A 329 -3.82 -19.71 -16.08
CA PHE A 329 -2.43 -19.82 -16.53
C PHE A 329 -2.33 -20.76 -17.74
N LEU A 330 -1.65 -20.30 -18.79
CA LEU A 330 -1.39 -21.08 -20.01
C LEU A 330 0.09 -21.45 -20.13
N GLN A 331 0.98 -20.48 -19.98
CA GLN A 331 2.40 -20.68 -20.28
C GLN A 331 3.31 -19.65 -19.61
N GLU A 332 4.53 -20.07 -19.28
CA GLU A 332 5.66 -19.20 -18.94
C GLU A 332 6.66 -19.18 -20.11
N ILE A 333 7.19 -18.00 -20.44
CA ILE A 333 8.04 -17.78 -21.61
C ILE A 333 9.30 -17.00 -21.21
N GLY A 334 10.45 -17.49 -21.68
CA GLY A 334 11.70 -16.73 -21.71
C GLY A 334 12.52 -16.67 -20.41
N SER A 335 12.19 -17.44 -19.37
CA SER A 335 12.86 -17.40 -18.06
C SER A 335 14.37 -17.64 -18.10
N ASP A 336 14.88 -18.34 -19.12
CA ASP A 336 16.30 -18.59 -19.37
C ASP A 336 16.91 -17.71 -20.48
N LYS A 337 16.09 -16.90 -21.16
CA LYS A 337 16.50 -16.04 -22.29
C LYS A 337 16.41 -14.55 -22.00
N LEU A 338 15.64 -14.16 -20.98
CA LEU A 338 15.38 -12.77 -20.62
C LEU A 338 16.23 -12.35 -19.42
N SER A 339 16.63 -11.08 -19.42
CA SER A 339 17.47 -10.47 -18.38
C SER A 339 16.65 -9.55 -17.48
N LYS A 340 15.95 -8.60 -18.08
CA LYS A 340 15.08 -7.63 -17.43
C LYS A 340 14.02 -7.22 -18.46
N PRO A 341 13.01 -8.07 -18.70
CA PRO A 341 11.99 -7.80 -19.71
C PRO A 341 11.15 -6.62 -19.25
N MET A 342 10.86 -5.70 -20.17
CA MET A 342 10.24 -4.40 -19.89
C MET A 342 8.88 -4.26 -20.57
N ASP A 343 8.76 -4.75 -21.80
CA ASP A 343 7.52 -4.66 -22.58
C ASP A 343 7.39 -5.85 -23.53
N VAL A 344 6.17 -6.11 -24.03
CA VAL A 344 5.85 -7.21 -24.94
C VAL A 344 4.93 -6.72 -26.07
N ALA A 345 5.12 -7.25 -27.28
CA ALA A 345 4.30 -6.94 -28.45
C ALA A 345 4.23 -8.16 -29.36
N PHE A 346 3.26 -8.15 -30.29
CA PHE A 346 2.97 -9.30 -31.15
C PHE A 346 3.03 -8.87 -32.62
N ASP A 347 3.70 -9.67 -33.45
CA ASP A 347 3.62 -9.48 -34.89
C ASP A 347 2.33 -10.12 -35.47
N PRO A 348 1.99 -9.86 -36.74
CA PRO A 348 0.79 -10.40 -37.38
C PRO A 348 0.73 -11.94 -37.40
N GLU A 349 1.88 -12.62 -37.31
CA GLU A 349 1.97 -14.07 -37.24
C GLU A 349 1.78 -14.62 -35.82
N GLY A 350 1.64 -13.75 -34.82
CA GLY A 350 1.47 -14.09 -33.40
C GLY A 350 2.79 -14.41 -32.71
N ASN A 351 3.94 -14.10 -33.31
CA ASN A 351 5.23 -14.19 -32.64
C ASN A 351 5.33 -13.12 -31.56
N ILE A 352 6.02 -13.46 -30.49
CA ILE A 352 6.11 -12.66 -29.27
C ILE A 352 7.46 -11.95 -29.26
N TYR A 353 7.42 -10.63 -29.32
CA TYR A 353 8.58 -9.78 -29.22
C TYR A 353 8.64 -9.24 -27.80
N VAL A 354 9.79 -9.37 -27.16
CA VAL A 354 10.04 -8.91 -25.79
C VAL A 354 11.15 -7.89 -25.80
N LEU A 355 10.85 -6.69 -25.31
CA LEU A 355 11.83 -5.64 -25.12
C LEU A 355 12.53 -5.88 -23.80
N ASP A 356 13.80 -6.26 -23.87
CA ASP A 356 14.58 -6.74 -22.75
C ASP A 356 15.78 -5.82 -22.49
N ALA A 357 15.96 -5.40 -21.24
CA ALA A 357 17.13 -4.65 -20.82
C ALA A 357 18.26 -5.63 -20.46
N GLY A 358 19.16 -5.84 -21.43
CA GLY A 358 20.38 -6.63 -21.25
C GLY A 358 21.48 -5.84 -20.54
N ARG A 359 22.63 -6.49 -20.34
CA ARG A 359 23.81 -5.89 -19.68
C ARG A 359 24.43 -4.72 -20.46
N LEU A 360 24.29 -4.71 -21.79
CA LEU A 360 24.95 -3.77 -22.70
C LEU A 360 23.98 -2.77 -23.35
N GLY A 361 22.70 -2.81 -23.00
CA GLY A 361 21.66 -1.98 -23.63
C GLY A 361 20.33 -2.71 -23.76
N PHE A 362 19.41 -2.12 -24.51
CA PHE A 362 18.13 -2.72 -24.82
C PHE A 362 18.26 -3.65 -26.04
N GLN A 363 17.59 -4.79 -25.98
CA GLN A 363 17.51 -5.77 -27.06
C GLN A 363 16.05 -6.18 -27.26
N ILE A 364 15.74 -6.70 -28.44
CA ILE A 364 14.48 -7.35 -28.75
C ILE A 364 14.73 -8.86 -28.80
N VAL A 365 14.04 -9.61 -27.96
CA VAL A 365 14.07 -11.08 -27.93
C VAL A 365 12.77 -11.61 -28.52
N ILE A 366 12.87 -12.48 -29.51
CA ILE A 366 11.73 -12.95 -30.30
C ILE A 366 11.46 -14.43 -30.00
N PHE A 367 10.20 -14.75 -29.74
CA PHE A 367 9.68 -16.11 -29.58
C PHE A 367 8.57 -16.37 -30.58
N ASP A 368 8.32 -17.63 -30.94
CA ASP A 368 7.13 -18.01 -31.70
C ASP A 368 5.87 -17.91 -30.82
N SER A 369 4.70 -18.10 -31.44
CA SER A 369 3.41 -18.12 -30.74
C SER A 369 3.26 -19.21 -29.68
N ASN A 370 4.15 -20.22 -29.68
CA ASN A 370 4.24 -21.29 -28.69
C ASN A 370 5.33 -21.02 -27.64
N GLY A 371 5.93 -19.83 -27.61
CA GLY A 371 6.95 -19.43 -26.64
C GLY A 371 8.34 -20.02 -26.90
N ARG A 372 8.62 -20.59 -28.08
CA ARG A 372 9.96 -21.08 -28.44
C ARG A 372 10.82 -19.94 -28.94
N TYR A 373 12.04 -19.83 -28.41
CA TYR A 373 13.00 -18.81 -28.84
C TYR A 373 13.29 -18.91 -30.34
N LEU A 374 13.21 -17.77 -31.04
CA LEU A 374 13.52 -17.66 -32.46
C LEU A 374 14.83 -16.92 -32.70
N ASN A 375 14.91 -15.66 -32.26
CA ASN A 375 16.06 -14.81 -32.52
C ASN A 375 16.14 -13.66 -31.52
N LYS A 376 17.20 -12.86 -31.58
CA LYS A 376 17.29 -11.56 -30.92
C LYS A 376 18.10 -10.56 -31.74
N PHE A 377 17.84 -9.28 -31.54
CA PHE A 377 18.67 -8.20 -32.07
C PHE A 377 18.80 -7.06 -31.08
N ASP A 378 19.95 -6.39 -31.10
CA ASP A 378 20.22 -5.25 -30.24
C ASP A 378 19.57 -3.98 -30.80
N LEU A 379 19.03 -3.15 -29.91
CA LEU A 379 18.64 -1.80 -30.24
C LEU A 379 19.87 -0.89 -30.16
N GLU A 380 19.86 0.20 -30.92
CA GLU A 380 20.94 1.19 -30.85
C GLU A 380 21.05 1.73 -29.41
N PRO A 381 22.28 1.81 -28.83
CA PRO A 381 22.46 2.26 -27.47
C PRO A 381 21.97 3.71 -27.31
N GLY A 382 20.91 3.89 -26.51
CA GLY A 382 20.54 5.21 -25.97
C GLY A 382 21.60 5.68 -24.97
N PRO A 383 21.75 7.00 -24.72
CA PRO A 383 22.64 7.50 -23.68
C PRO A 383 22.34 6.82 -22.33
N LEU A 384 23.24 5.92 -21.96
CA LEU A 384 23.18 5.00 -20.83
C LEU A 384 23.39 5.72 -19.49
N GLU A 385 22.45 6.57 -19.06
CA GLU A 385 22.40 7.00 -17.65
C GLU A 385 20.94 7.11 -17.18
N GLY A 386 20.63 6.45 -16.07
CA GLY A 386 19.28 6.15 -15.59
C GLY A 386 18.47 7.35 -15.08
N GLY A 387 17.35 7.63 -15.75
CA GLY A 387 16.30 8.60 -15.39
C GLY A 387 15.03 8.35 -16.25
N PRO A 388 13.83 8.79 -15.84
CA PRO A 388 12.63 7.95 -15.83
C PRO A 388 11.97 7.78 -17.21
N GLY A 389 11.70 6.51 -17.54
CA GLY A 389 11.01 6.06 -18.75
C GLY A 389 11.73 4.87 -19.34
N TYR A 390 11.15 3.68 -19.25
CA TYR A 390 11.65 2.53 -19.99
C TYR A 390 11.11 2.63 -21.43
N PRO A 391 11.88 2.24 -22.45
CA PRO A 391 11.33 2.15 -23.78
C PRO A 391 10.15 1.18 -23.78
N GLU A 392 9.13 1.53 -24.55
CA GLU A 392 7.94 0.79 -24.90
C GLU A 392 8.03 0.44 -26.39
N MET A 393 7.29 -0.58 -26.81
CA MET A 393 7.20 -0.93 -28.21
C MET A 393 5.79 -1.23 -28.69
N ALA A 394 5.59 -1.09 -29.99
CA ALA A 394 4.44 -1.60 -30.70
C ALA A 394 4.86 -2.16 -32.05
N ILE A 395 4.10 -3.12 -32.57
CA ILE A 395 4.35 -3.73 -33.87
C ILE A 395 3.16 -3.42 -34.79
N ASP A 396 3.45 -2.99 -36.01
CA ASP A 396 2.41 -2.73 -37.01
C ASP A 396 2.01 -4.00 -37.78
N ASP A 397 1.01 -3.88 -38.64
CA ASP A 397 0.50 -4.99 -39.46
C ASP A 397 1.47 -5.47 -40.56
N ARG A 398 2.61 -4.80 -40.75
CA ARG A 398 3.71 -5.21 -41.62
C ARG A 398 4.80 -5.94 -40.84
N GLY A 399 4.70 -5.99 -39.51
CA GLY A 399 5.69 -6.57 -38.62
C GLY A 399 6.89 -5.65 -38.36
N PHE A 400 6.77 -4.34 -38.57
CA PHE A 400 7.79 -3.38 -38.16
C PHE A 400 7.67 -3.08 -36.67
N VAL A 401 8.81 -3.08 -35.99
CA VAL A 401 8.92 -2.84 -34.55
C VAL A 401 9.20 -1.37 -34.30
N TYR A 402 8.29 -0.68 -33.65
CA TYR A 402 8.39 0.72 -33.26
C TYR A 402 8.80 0.80 -31.80
N VAL A 403 9.84 1.56 -31.49
CA VAL A 403 10.33 1.76 -30.10
C VAL A 403 10.45 3.24 -29.82
N ASN A 404 9.95 3.72 -28.67
CA ASN A 404 10.16 5.11 -28.25
C ASN A 404 11.57 5.31 -27.66
N GLN A 405 12.37 6.16 -28.29
CA GLN A 405 13.74 6.47 -27.85
C GLN A 405 14.09 7.94 -28.12
N PRO A 406 13.43 8.89 -27.44
CA PRO A 406 13.54 10.32 -27.73
C PRO A 406 14.97 10.87 -27.65
N SER A 407 15.84 10.22 -26.88
CA SER A 407 17.26 10.58 -26.76
C SER A 407 18.08 10.40 -28.05
N GLN A 408 17.51 9.78 -29.10
CA GLN A 408 18.14 9.59 -30.41
C GLN A 408 17.77 10.70 -31.43
N GLY A 409 17.29 11.85 -30.96
CA GLY A 409 16.91 12.97 -31.83
C GLY A 409 15.52 12.84 -32.48
N SER A 410 14.78 11.78 -32.18
CA SER A 410 13.44 11.51 -32.71
C SER A 410 12.62 10.72 -31.69
N LEU A 411 11.29 10.87 -31.70
CA LEU A 411 10.43 10.15 -30.74
C LEU A 411 10.48 8.64 -30.92
N PHE A 412 10.49 8.17 -32.17
CA PHE A 412 10.41 6.75 -32.50
C PHE A 412 11.58 6.31 -33.38
N SER A 413 12.11 5.12 -33.10
CA SER A 413 12.93 4.35 -34.02
C SER A 413 12.17 3.12 -34.51
N VAL A 414 12.30 2.78 -35.78
CA VAL A 414 11.58 1.69 -36.44
C VAL A 414 12.56 0.64 -36.94
N TYR A 415 12.31 -0.62 -36.64
CA TYR A 415 13.14 -1.75 -36.98
C TYR A 415 12.36 -2.79 -37.80
N SER A 416 13.07 -3.46 -38.69
CA SER A 416 12.59 -4.67 -39.37
C SER A 416 12.61 -5.89 -38.44
N LYS A 417 11.99 -7.00 -38.86
CA LYS A 417 12.01 -8.28 -38.14
C LYS A 417 13.43 -8.81 -37.94
N GLU A 418 14.35 -8.46 -38.83
CA GLU A 418 15.77 -8.82 -38.76
C GLU A 418 16.60 -7.86 -37.89
N GLY A 419 15.99 -6.83 -37.29
CA GLY A 419 16.67 -5.87 -36.43
C GLY A 419 17.39 -4.73 -37.16
N LYS A 420 17.24 -4.61 -38.49
CA LYS A 420 17.76 -3.46 -39.23
C LYS A 420 16.86 -2.25 -38.99
N LYS A 421 17.45 -1.12 -38.55
CA LYS A 421 16.76 0.17 -38.44
C LYS A 421 16.32 0.68 -39.81
N ILE A 422 15.04 0.98 -39.94
CA ILE A 422 14.38 1.42 -41.17
C ILE A 422 14.15 2.93 -41.17
N ALA A 423 13.76 3.50 -40.02
CA ALA A 423 13.43 4.91 -39.91
C ALA A 423 13.60 5.43 -38.47
N SER A 424 13.71 6.76 -38.38
CA SER A 424 13.57 7.53 -37.15
C SER A 424 12.66 8.71 -37.44
N PHE A 425 11.63 8.94 -36.62
CA PHE A 425 10.64 9.97 -36.88
C PHE A 425 9.97 10.50 -35.60
N GLY A 426 9.23 11.60 -35.76
CA GLY A 426 8.53 12.27 -34.67
C GLY A 426 9.38 13.36 -34.03
N ASN A 427 8.83 14.56 -33.98
CA ASN A 427 9.54 15.75 -33.50
C ASN A 427 9.70 15.72 -31.98
N ILE A 428 10.91 15.93 -31.51
CA ILE A 428 11.25 16.13 -30.10
C ILE A 428 11.38 17.62 -29.76
N VAL A 429 11.31 17.95 -28.48
CA VAL A 429 11.67 19.25 -27.94
C VAL A 429 13.08 19.17 -27.37
N ASP A 430 13.98 19.97 -27.91
CA ASP A 430 15.39 19.97 -27.52
C ASP A 430 15.61 20.80 -26.24
N TYR A 431 16.44 20.30 -25.34
CA TYR A 431 16.78 20.92 -24.06
C TYR A 431 18.20 20.54 -23.63
N ASP A 432 18.97 21.54 -23.18
CA ASP A 432 20.36 21.37 -22.74
C ASP A 432 20.51 20.40 -21.55
N ASN A 433 19.46 20.23 -20.73
CA ASN A 433 19.47 19.32 -19.60
C ASN A 433 18.93 17.93 -20.01
N PRO A 434 19.76 16.86 -19.99
CA PRO A 434 19.35 15.51 -20.40
C PRO A 434 18.15 14.95 -19.62
N ALA A 435 18.00 15.29 -18.34
CA ALA A 435 16.86 14.84 -17.53
C ALA A 435 15.56 15.51 -17.96
N GLN A 436 15.59 16.80 -18.29
CA GLN A 436 14.43 17.54 -18.80
C GLN A 436 14.09 17.12 -20.23
N HIS A 437 15.09 16.96 -21.08
CA HIS A 437 14.94 16.47 -22.45
C HIS A 437 14.15 15.14 -22.48
N ARG A 438 14.46 14.21 -21.59
CA ARG A 438 13.77 12.90 -21.56
C ARG A 438 12.33 12.99 -21.07
N VAL A 439 12.09 13.69 -19.96
CA VAL A 439 10.74 13.85 -19.40
C VAL A 439 9.82 14.54 -20.41
N LEU A 440 10.30 15.58 -21.08
CA LEU A 440 9.49 16.38 -22.00
C LEU A 440 9.15 15.65 -23.32
N ASN A 441 9.91 14.62 -23.65
CA ASN A 441 9.72 13.80 -24.85
C ASN A 441 9.22 12.38 -24.56
N SER A 442 8.77 12.11 -23.32
CA SER A 442 8.12 10.85 -22.99
C SER A 442 6.78 10.74 -23.70
N VAL A 443 6.52 9.58 -24.31
CA VAL A 443 5.30 9.29 -25.06
C VAL A 443 4.81 7.89 -24.71
N VAL A 444 3.49 7.76 -24.58
CA VAL A 444 2.78 6.47 -24.63
C VAL A 444 2.11 6.35 -25.99
N PHE A 445 2.06 5.15 -26.56
CA PHE A 445 1.55 4.99 -27.93
C PHE A 445 0.95 3.61 -28.21
N CYS A 446 0.04 3.56 -29.19
CA CYS A 446 -0.55 2.32 -29.69
C CYS A 446 -0.98 2.47 -31.16
N PHE A 447 -1.13 1.35 -31.86
CA PHE A 447 -1.78 1.34 -33.18
C PHE A 447 -3.29 1.25 -33.03
N ASP A 448 -4.06 2.06 -33.75
CA ASP A 448 -5.51 1.86 -33.86
C ASP A 448 -5.88 0.79 -34.89
N SER A 449 -7.16 0.43 -34.94
CA SER A 449 -7.71 -0.58 -35.87
C SER A 449 -7.55 -0.25 -37.36
N ARG A 450 -7.16 0.97 -37.71
CA ARG A 450 -6.90 1.43 -39.09
C ARG A 450 -5.40 1.38 -39.42
N GLY A 451 -4.55 1.05 -38.44
CA GLY A 451 -3.10 1.00 -38.57
C GLY A 451 -2.42 2.37 -38.46
N PHE A 452 -3.08 3.37 -37.86
CA PHE A 452 -2.38 4.60 -37.49
C PHE A 452 -1.72 4.47 -36.12
N LEU A 453 -0.50 5.01 -36.01
CA LEU A 453 0.19 5.12 -34.73
C LEU A 453 -0.34 6.33 -33.98
N ASN A 454 -1.02 6.10 -32.86
CA ASN A 454 -1.51 7.13 -31.96
C ASN A 454 -0.51 7.31 -30.82
N ALA A 455 -0.01 8.52 -30.63
CA ALA A 455 1.01 8.84 -29.63
C ALA A 455 0.55 10.03 -28.78
N LEU A 456 0.66 9.89 -27.46
CA LEU A 456 0.36 10.94 -26.49
C LEU A 456 1.64 11.35 -25.78
N CYS A 457 2.02 12.61 -25.94
CA CYS A 457 3.14 13.18 -25.21
C CYS A 457 2.76 13.34 -23.73
N VAL A 458 3.53 12.73 -22.83
CA VAL A 458 3.19 12.65 -21.40
C VAL A 458 3.29 14.01 -20.72
N SER A 459 4.33 14.78 -21.04
CA SER A 459 4.62 16.07 -20.38
C SER A 459 4.08 17.29 -21.13
N ARG A 460 3.54 17.07 -22.33
CA ARG A 460 2.86 18.09 -23.13
C ARG A 460 1.62 17.40 -23.65
N PRO A 461 0.39 17.79 -23.27
CA PRO A 461 -0.80 17.03 -23.62
C PRO A 461 -1.15 17.11 -25.10
N ILE A 462 -0.32 16.53 -25.94
CA ILE A 462 -0.39 16.59 -27.38
C ILE A 462 -0.67 15.17 -27.86
N PHE A 463 -1.81 15.03 -28.51
CA PHE A 463 -2.18 13.84 -29.25
C PHE A 463 -1.70 13.97 -30.68
N ARG A 464 -0.78 13.08 -31.07
CA ARG A 464 -0.27 12.94 -32.43
C ARG A 464 -0.73 11.64 -33.06
N ARG A 465 -0.95 11.68 -34.37
CA ARG A 465 -1.18 10.48 -35.18
C ARG A 465 -0.25 10.46 -36.36
N TYR A 466 0.35 9.30 -36.59
CA TYR A 466 1.22 9.06 -37.73
C TYR A 466 0.64 8.01 -38.66
N ASP A 467 0.77 8.24 -39.96
CA ASP A 467 0.44 7.24 -40.98
C ASP A 467 1.52 6.16 -41.09
N ARG A 468 1.25 5.16 -41.93
CA ARG A 468 2.16 4.04 -42.20
C ARG A 468 3.48 4.46 -42.86
N ASN A 469 3.58 5.69 -43.35
CA ASN A 469 4.78 6.28 -43.95
C ASN A 469 5.48 7.24 -42.97
N PHE A 470 5.17 7.14 -41.68
CA PHE A 470 5.78 7.92 -40.59
C PHE A 470 5.44 9.42 -40.63
N ARG A 471 4.45 9.83 -41.43
CA ARG A 471 4.05 11.22 -41.56
C ARG A 471 3.03 11.59 -40.49
N LEU A 472 3.24 12.73 -39.86
CA LEU A 472 2.26 13.31 -38.92
C LEU A 472 1.02 13.73 -39.71
N VAL A 473 -0.11 13.07 -39.46
CA VAL A 473 -1.38 13.34 -40.15
C VAL A 473 -2.41 14.03 -39.25
N PHE A 474 -2.18 14.03 -37.94
CA PHE A 474 -3.03 14.72 -36.97
C PHE A 474 -2.19 15.13 -35.77
N GLU A 475 -2.41 16.35 -35.29
CA GLU A 475 -1.86 16.86 -34.04
C GLU A 475 -2.93 17.72 -33.37
N LYS A 476 -3.21 17.45 -32.09
CA LYS A 476 -4.13 18.22 -31.26
C LYS A 476 -3.57 18.36 -29.85
N GLU A 477 -3.55 19.57 -29.34
CA GLU A 477 -3.36 19.80 -27.92
C GLU A 477 -4.68 19.48 -27.18
N VAL A 478 -4.61 18.53 -26.25
CA VAL A 478 -5.69 18.17 -25.33
C VAL A 478 -5.74 19.22 -24.24
N LYS A 479 -6.78 20.06 -24.26
CA LYS A 479 -6.85 21.23 -23.40
C LYS A 479 -7.31 20.90 -21.99
N ALA A 480 -7.03 21.84 -21.09
CA ALA A 480 -7.46 21.81 -19.70
C ALA A 480 -8.98 21.68 -19.57
N GLU A 481 -9.72 22.41 -20.39
CA GLU A 481 -11.17 22.51 -20.30
C GLU A 481 -11.86 21.24 -20.84
N GLU A 482 -11.17 20.46 -21.68
CA GLU A 482 -11.66 19.15 -22.14
C GLU A 482 -11.57 18.10 -21.02
N ILE A 483 -10.80 18.36 -19.95
CA ILE A 483 -10.48 17.40 -18.89
C ILE A 483 -10.57 18.08 -17.52
N GLU A 484 -11.72 17.92 -16.84
CA GLU A 484 -12.09 18.60 -15.58
C GLU A 484 -11.04 18.61 -14.44
N TRP A 485 -10.02 17.73 -14.45
CA TRP A 485 -8.98 17.66 -13.41
C TRP A 485 -7.71 18.48 -13.71
N LEU A 486 -7.70 19.37 -14.70
CA LEU A 486 -6.57 20.29 -14.86
C LEU A 486 -6.56 21.38 -13.79
N THR A 487 -5.99 21.03 -12.63
CA THR A 487 -5.50 22.02 -11.69
C THR A 487 -4.19 22.60 -12.22
N GLU A 488 -4.24 23.86 -12.66
CA GLU A 488 -3.08 24.73 -12.74
C GLU A 488 -2.36 24.74 -11.37
N ARG A 489 -1.36 23.88 -11.17
CA ARG A 489 -0.34 24.12 -10.14
C ARG A 489 0.41 25.41 -10.53
N ARG A 490 -0.12 26.57 -10.16
CA ARG A 490 0.61 27.86 -10.16
C ARG A 490 1.50 27.95 -8.92
N GLY A 491 2.37 26.96 -8.73
CA GLY A 491 3.49 27.05 -7.80
C GLY A 491 4.76 27.33 -8.60
N ARG A 492 5.36 28.52 -8.43
CA ARG A 492 6.62 28.88 -9.07
C ARG A 492 7.69 27.85 -8.71
N ILE A 493 8.31 27.22 -9.70
CA ILE A 493 9.70 26.78 -9.53
C ILE A 493 10.53 28.06 -9.71
N GLU A 494 10.74 28.80 -8.62
CA GLU A 494 11.67 29.93 -8.63
C GLU A 494 13.08 29.37 -8.89
N GLY A 495 13.71 29.80 -9.99
CA GLY A 495 15.12 29.49 -10.25
C GLY A 495 15.53 29.23 -11.71
N VAL A 496 14.60 28.96 -12.63
CA VAL A 496 14.97 28.61 -14.02
C VAL A 496 14.62 29.75 -14.99
N ARG A 497 15.62 30.59 -15.32
CA ARG A 497 15.52 31.57 -16.40
C ARG A 497 15.30 30.85 -17.73
N GLY A 498 14.23 31.21 -18.45
CA GLY A 498 13.91 30.69 -19.79
C GLY A 498 12.55 29.98 -19.91
N SER A 499 11.91 29.64 -18.79
CA SER A 499 10.60 28.98 -18.76
C SER A 499 9.42 29.94 -18.94
N ARG A 500 9.35 30.64 -20.08
CA ARG A 500 8.06 31.19 -20.51
C ARG A 500 7.21 30.02 -21.06
N GLY A 501 6.33 29.45 -20.22
CA GLY A 501 5.06 28.91 -20.73
C GLY A 501 4.71 27.44 -20.55
N PHE A 502 5.43 26.60 -19.80
CA PHE A 502 4.95 25.22 -19.56
C PHE A 502 4.03 25.18 -18.33
N ARG A 503 2.72 25.27 -18.58
CA ARG A 503 1.63 25.15 -17.61
C ARG A 503 0.51 24.25 -18.16
N SER A 504 0.64 22.93 -17.99
CA SER A 504 -0.50 22.00 -17.93
C SER A 504 0.01 20.66 -17.40
N VAL A 505 -0.50 20.23 -16.25
CA VAL A 505 -0.07 19.01 -15.54
C VAL A 505 -1.01 17.86 -15.91
N ILE A 506 -1.12 17.55 -17.20
CA ILE A 506 -1.74 16.28 -17.64
C ILE A 506 -0.63 15.24 -17.64
N TYR A 507 -0.76 14.20 -16.82
CA TYR A 507 0.13 13.05 -16.90
C TYR A 507 -0.60 11.92 -17.61
N PHE A 508 -0.34 11.78 -18.91
CA PHE A 508 -0.71 10.56 -19.64
C PHE A 508 0.08 9.40 -19.06
N GLN A 509 -0.63 8.35 -18.67
CA GLN A 509 0.01 7.20 -18.05
C GLN A 509 0.04 6.01 -18.98
N ASP A 510 -1.02 5.82 -19.76
CA ASP A 510 -1.10 4.73 -20.72
C ASP A 510 -2.23 4.99 -21.75
N ILE A 511 -2.20 4.27 -22.86
CA ILE A 511 -3.10 4.37 -24.00
C ILE A 511 -3.42 2.96 -24.56
N ALA A 512 -4.68 2.73 -24.89
CA ALA A 512 -5.11 1.53 -25.60
C ALA A 512 -5.99 1.89 -26.80
N PRO A 513 -5.94 1.12 -27.90
CA PRO A 513 -6.76 1.38 -29.07
C PRO A 513 -8.22 1.05 -28.81
N THR A 514 -9.12 1.63 -29.58
CA THR A 514 -10.54 1.29 -29.52
C THR A 514 -11.05 0.83 -30.88
N ASN A 515 -12.11 0.01 -30.87
CA ASN A 515 -12.63 -0.61 -32.10
C ASN A 515 -13.12 0.39 -33.15
N ASP A 516 -13.56 1.57 -32.72
CA ASP A 516 -13.99 2.69 -33.58
C ASP A 516 -12.82 3.47 -34.22
N GLY A 517 -11.58 3.02 -34.01
CA GLY A 517 -10.36 3.68 -34.50
C GLY A 517 -9.94 4.87 -33.64
N GLY A 518 -10.56 5.05 -32.47
CA GLY A 518 -10.13 5.98 -31.44
C GLY A 518 -9.08 5.39 -30.50
N VAL A 519 -8.97 6.01 -29.33
CA VAL A 519 -8.12 5.56 -28.24
C VAL A 519 -8.79 5.81 -26.89
N VAL A 520 -8.57 4.90 -25.95
CA VAL A 520 -8.86 5.11 -24.55
C VAL A 520 -7.57 5.43 -23.82
N VAL A 521 -7.63 6.48 -23.02
CA VAL A 521 -6.46 7.10 -22.40
C VAL A 521 -6.63 7.11 -20.91
N LYS A 522 -5.59 6.69 -20.21
CA LYS A 522 -5.49 6.78 -18.77
C LYS A 522 -4.73 8.04 -18.37
N LEU A 523 -5.38 8.85 -17.54
CA LEU A 523 -4.80 10.04 -16.93
C LEU A 523 -4.77 9.90 -15.40
N ILE A 524 -3.91 10.67 -14.76
CA ILE A 524 -4.13 11.02 -13.34
C ILE A 524 -5.31 11.99 -13.33
N PRO A 525 -6.42 11.73 -12.61
CA PRO A 525 -6.56 10.87 -11.43
C PRO A 525 -7.12 9.46 -11.70
N TRP A 526 -6.83 8.53 -10.78
CA TRP A 526 -6.71 7.07 -10.96
C TRP A 526 -8.00 6.30 -11.29
N ARG A 527 -9.10 6.99 -11.61
CA ARG A 527 -10.46 6.42 -11.72
C ARG A 527 -11.20 6.80 -12.99
N ILE A 528 -10.60 7.60 -13.86
CA ILE A 528 -11.27 8.05 -15.08
C ILE A 528 -10.39 7.69 -16.27
N PHE A 529 -10.98 6.96 -17.21
CA PHE A 529 -10.44 6.81 -18.55
C PHE A 529 -11.16 7.77 -19.48
N TYR A 530 -10.41 8.33 -20.42
CA TYR A 530 -10.89 9.28 -21.40
C TYR A 530 -10.90 8.62 -22.76
N TRP A 531 -12.08 8.49 -23.36
CA TRP A 531 -12.25 7.89 -24.68
C TRP A 531 -12.27 8.98 -25.73
N PHE A 532 -11.23 9.02 -26.55
CA PHE A 532 -11.14 9.89 -27.71
C PHE A 532 -11.55 9.12 -28.95
N ASP A 533 -12.41 9.73 -29.77
CA ASP A 533 -12.75 9.15 -31.05
C ASP A 533 -11.58 9.19 -32.04
N LYS A 534 -11.82 8.62 -33.22
CA LYS A 534 -10.89 8.61 -34.33
C LYS A 534 -10.48 10.00 -34.83
N ASP A 535 -11.14 11.08 -34.42
CA ASP A 535 -10.85 12.46 -34.80
C ASP A 535 -10.20 13.23 -33.62
N GLY A 536 -9.90 12.54 -32.50
CA GLY A 536 -9.27 13.11 -31.31
C GLY A 536 -10.22 13.94 -30.45
N ASN A 537 -11.53 13.76 -30.58
CA ASN A 537 -12.52 14.41 -29.73
C ASN A 537 -12.86 13.51 -28.55
N LEU A 538 -12.92 14.10 -27.35
CA LEU A 538 -13.39 13.39 -26.16
C LEU A 538 -14.87 13.05 -26.33
N LYS A 539 -15.20 11.76 -26.34
CA LYS A 539 -16.59 11.27 -26.45
C LYS A 539 -17.11 10.69 -25.16
N ARG A 540 -16.26 10.00 -24.41
CA ARG A 540 -16.67 9.34 -23.17
C ARG A 540 -15.70 9.59 -22.03
N ARG A 541 -16.26 9.69 -20.83
CA ARG A 541 -15.54 9.54 -19.56
C ARG A 541 -15.99 8.23 -18.94
N LEU A 542 -15.06 7.32 -18.74
CA LEU A 542 -15.31 6.02 -18.13
C LEU A 542 -14.83 6.08 -16.69
N ILE A 543 -15.76 6.05 -15.73
CA ILE A 543 -15.53 6.28 -14.32
C ILE A 543 -15.57 4.93 -13.60
N ILE A 544 -14.52 4.57 -12.87
CA ILE A 544 -14.49 3.34 -12.08
C ILE A 544 -15.29 3.53 -10.78
N ASP A 545 -16.21 2.61 -10.51
CA ASP A 545 -17.00 2.57 -9.27
C ASP A 545 -16.13 2.35 -8.01
N ARG A 546 -16.43 3.08 -6.92
CA ARG A 546 -15.66 3.09 -5.66
C ARG A 546 -15.83 1.84 -4.83
N ASP A 547 -16.99 1.20 -4.93
CA ASP A 547 -17.37 0.10 -4.04
C ASP A 547 -16.53 -1.17 -4.25
N PHE A 548 -15.63 -1.15 -5.25
CA PHE A 548 -14.91 -2.34 -5.69
C PHE A 548 -13.40 -2.37 -5.39
N ASP A 549 -12.82 -1.36 -4.70
CA ASP A 549 -11.54 -1.40 -3.92
C ASP A 549 -10.82 -0.02 -3.97
N PRO A 550 -10.98 0.86 -2.96
CA PRO A 550 -10.49 2.24 -3.02
C PRO A 550 -8.96 2.39 -2.92
N LYS A 551 -8.19 1.36 -2.55
CA LYS A 551 -6.73 1.45 -2.36
C LYS A 551 -5.92 0.69 -3.40
N GLU A 552 -6.43 -0.40 -3.93
CA GLU A 552 -5.68 -1.23 -4.89
C GLU A 552 -5.91 -0.85 -6.35
N CYS A 553 -6.97 -0.09 -6.66
CA CYS A 553 -7.37 0.25 -8.04
C CYS A 553 -6.48 1.30 -8.73
N TYR A 554 -5.24 1.54 -8.29
CA TYR A 554 -4.30 2.25 -9.15
C TYR A 554 -3.92 1.33 -10.31
N ILE A 555 -4.72 1.41 -11.37
CA ILE A 555 -4.41 0.83 -12.66
C ILE A 555 -3.08 1.41 -13.07
N LYS A 556 -2.17 0.58 -13.55
CA LYS A 556 -0.89 0.95 -14.12
C LYS A 556 -1.00 0.96 -15.64
N GLU A 557 -1.38 -0.19 -16.18
CA GLU A 557 -1.49 -0.49 -17.61
C GLU A 557 -2.96 -0.76 -17.97
N ILE A 558 -3.33 -0.40 -19.19
CA ILE A 558 -4.61 -0.68 -19.81
C ILE A 558 -4.43 -1.41 -21.14
N ALA A 559 -5.42 -2.23 -21.47
CA ALA A 559 -5.50 -2.86 -22.78
C ALA A 559 -6.98 -2.98 -23.18
N THR A 560 -7.24 -3.19 -24.46
CA THR A 560 -8.58 -3.43 -24.98
C THR A 560 -8.60 -4.74 -25.74
N ASP A 561 -9.65 -5.53 -25.52
CA ASP A 561 -9.88 -6.74 -26.31
C ASP A 561 -10.55 -6.42 -27.65
N LYS A 562 -10.68 -7.42 -28.52
CA LYS A 562 -11.33 -7.27 -29.83
C LYS A 562 -12.80 -6.86 -29.76
N GLU A 563 -13.47 -7.05 -28.61
CA GLU A 563 -14.85 -6.61 -28.38
C GLU A 563 -14.91 -5.16 -27.85
N GLY A 564 -13.75 -4.57 -27.57
CA GLY A 564 -13.59 -3.21 -27.07
C GLY A 564 -13.70 -3.11 -25.55
N LYS A 565 -13.74 -4.23 -24.81
CA LYS A 565 -13.73 -4.22 -23.34
C LYS A 565 -12.37 -3.79 -22.85
N LEU A 566 -12.39 -2.98 -21.80
CA LEU A 566 -11.19 -2.43 -21.19
C LEU A 566 -10.66 -3.40 -20.13
N TYR A 567 -9.36 -3.64 -20.14
CA TYR A 567 -8.63 -4.34 -19.09
C TYR A 567 -7.74 -3.35 -18.37
N GLY A 568 -7.56 -3.55 -17.07
CA GLY A 568 -6.65 -2.76 -16.26
C GLY A 568 -5.85 -3.64 -15.32
N PHE A 569 -4.53 -3.41 -15.30
CA PHE A 569 -3.60 -4.10 -14.41
C PHE A 569 -3.16 -3.18 -13.27
N THR A 570 -3.30 -3.60 -12.01
CA THR A 570 -2.99 -2.75 -10.86
C THR A 570 -1.49 -2.72 -10.54
N ALA A 571 -0.97 -1.54 -10.18
CA ALA A 571 0.46 -1.41 -9.88
C ALA A 571 0.88 -2.06 -8.57
N PHE A 572 0.01 -2.05 -7.56
CA PHE A 572 0.38 -2.45 -6.19
C PHE A 572 -0.01 -3.88 -5.84
N SER A 573 -1.21 -4.31 -6.26
CA SER A 573 -1.71 -5.65 -5.97
C SER A 573 -1.60 -6.65 -7.11
N HIS A 574 -1.14 -6.19 -8.27
CA HIS A 574 -0.94 -7.01 -9.47
C HIS A 574 -2.18 -7.83 -9.82
N ARG A 575 -3.34 -7.17 -9.77
CA ARG A 575 -4.65 -7.71 -10.15
C ARG A 575 -5.03 -7.25 -11.54
N ILE A 576 -5.77 -8.10 -12.24
CA ILE A 576 -6.31 -7.79 -13.56
C ILE A 576 -7.81 -7.71 -13.46
N TYR A 577 -8.33 -6.55 -13.82
CA TYR A 577 -9.75 -6.29 -13.90
C TYR A 577 -10.14 -6.13 -15.37
N ARG A 578 -11.27 -6.75 -15.74
CA ARG A 578 -11.98 -6.43 -16.97
C ARG A 578 -13.13 -5.52 -16.62
N TYR A 579 -13.31 -4.46 -17.38
CA TYR A 579 -14.37 -3.50 -17.20
C TYR A 579 -15.44 -3.73 -18.24
N ASP A 580 -16.62 -4.11 -17.78
CA ASP A 580 -17.79 -4.17 -18.62
C ASP A 580 -18.45 -2.79 -18.64
N PHE A 581 -18.72 -2.27 -19.83
CA PHE A 581 -19.58 -1.10 -19.98
C PHE A 581 -20.96 -1.52 -19.51
N GLN A 582 -21.54 -0.83 -18.53
CA GLN A 582 -22.98 -0.98 -18.29
C GLN A 582 -23.70 -0.61 -19.58
N THR A 583 -24.19 -1.60 -20.30
CA THR A 583 -25.05 -1.42 -21.48
C THR A 583 -26.45 -1.03 -21.01
N GLY A 584 -26.58 -0.02 -20.15
CA GLY A 584 -27.86 0.45 -19.60
C GLY A 584 -28.81 -0.66 -19.13
N ARG A 585 -28.27 -1.79 -18.68
CA ARG A 585 -28.96 -2.98 -18.18
C ARG A 585 -28.12 -3.66 -17.11
#